data_AF-A0A1G1CC95-F1
#
_entry.id   AF-A0A1G1CC95-F1
#
_cell.length_a   1.000
_cell.length_b   1.000
_cell.length_c   1.000
_cell.angle_alpha   90.00
_cell.angle_beta   90.00
_cell.angle_gamma   90.00
#
_symmetry.space_group_name_H-M   'P 1'
#
loop_
_entity.id
_entity.type
_entity.pdbx_description
1 polymer ?
#
loop_
_entity_poly.entity_id
_entity_poly.type
_entity_poly.pdbx_seq_one_letter_code
_entity_poly.pdbx_strand_id
1 'polypeptide(L)'
;MKNKPYRLRLAALLLILLTVGAGLVIVPVEISQSSNPNLTTIENGLWWSVSTITSVGYGDFAPTSSLGKLIGAFLEVAGVTMFGIVIALITVDMFRKEQQYYWSRTTERFNRLEEKLDAIEKKQSFTIKK
;
A
#
# COMPACT_ATOMS: atom_id res chain seq x y z
N MET A 1 -8.56 1.82 -18.51
CA MET A 1 -8.82 2.52 -17.24
C MET A 1 -7.59 3.33 -16.86
N LYS A 2 -7.67 4.68 -16.90
CA LYS A 2 -6.57 5.59 -16.53
C LYS A 2 -6.31 5.46 -15.02
N ASN A 3 -5.19 4.85 -14.62
CA ASN A 3 -4.68 4.92 -13.25
C ASN A 3 -4.43 6.40 -12.95
N LYS A 4 -5.36 7.04 -12.25
CA LYS A 4 -5.20 8.44 -11.92
C LYS A 4 -4.40 8.53 -10.59
N PRO A 5 -3.12 8.97 -10.64
CA PRO A 5 -2.20 8.95 -9.48
C PRO A 5 -2.60 9.87 -8.33
N TYR A 6 -3.67 10.66 -8.45
CA TYR A 6 -4.15 11.54 -7.38
C TYR A 6 -4.65 10.76 -6.16
N ARG A 7 -5.13 9.51 -6.31
CA ARG A 7 -5.69 8.75 -5.17
C ARG A 7 -4.61 8.41 -4.13
N LEU A 8 -3.42 8.01 -4.59
CA LEU A 8 -2.29 7.71 -3.71
C LEU A 8 -1.74 8.99 -3.07
N ARG A 9 -1.63 10.08 -3.85
CA ARG A 9 -1.21 11.39 -3.34
C ARG A 9 -2.18 11.92 -2.28
N LEU A 10 -3.49 11.80 -2.54
CA LEU A 10 -4.53 12.20 -1.60
C LEU A 10 -4.49 11.34 -0.32
N ALA A 11 -4.34 10.02 -0.45
CA ALA A 11 -4.18 9.14 0.71
C ALA A 11 -2.95 9.52 1.55
N ALA A 12 -1.81 9.81 0.92
CA ALA A 12 -0.60 10.26 1.61
C ALA A 12 -0.81 11.61 2.33
N LEU A 13 -1.47 12.57 1.67
CA LEU A 13 -1.81 13.87 2.30
C LEU A 13 -2.76 13.70 3.49
N LEU A 14 -3.79 12.86 3.35
CA LEU A 14 -4.72 12.55 4.44
C LEU A 14 -4.01 11.85 5.61
N LEU A 15 -3.05 10.97 5.33
CA LEU A 15 -2.25 10.31 6.35
C LEU A 15 -1.35 11.29 7.10
N ILE A 16 -0.70 12.21 6.40
CA ILE A 16 0.10 13.28 7.01
C ILE A 16 -0.80 14.16 7.88
N LEU A 17 -1.97 14.56 7.37
CA LEU A 17 -2.94 15.35 8.11
C LEU A 17 -3.43 14.61 9.37
N LEU A 18 -3.71 13.31 9.26
CA LEU A 18 -4.08 12.46 10.39
C LEU A 18 -2.97 12.40 11.44
N THR A 19 -1.71 12.24 11.02
CA THR A 19 -0.55 12.12 11.91
C THR A 19 -0.30 13.42 12.67
N VAL A 20 -0.29 14.55 11.95
CA VAL A 20 -0.11 15.88 12.56
C VAL A 20 -1.31 16.21 13.43
N GLY A 21 -2.53 15.96 12.96
CA GLY A 21 -3.76 16.18 13.72
C GLY A 21 -3.79 15.38 15.02
N ALA A 22 -3.45 14.09 14.99
CA ALA A 22 -3.35 13.26 16.18
C ALA A 22 -2.29 13.78 17.17
N GLY A 23 -1.12 14.18 16.68
CA GLY A 23 -0.05 14.74 17.52
C GLY A 23 -0.42 16.09 18.18
N LEU A 24 -1.21 16.92 17.50
CA LEU A 24 -1.72 18.17 18.06
C LEU A 24 -2.86 17.96 19.07
N VAL A 25 -3.75 17.00 18.81
CA VAL A 25 -4.93 16.73 19.65
C VAL A 25 -4.56 15.95 20.91
N ILE A 26 -3.55 15.08 20.86
CA ILE A 26 -3.24 14.18 21.98
C ILE A 26 -2.76 14.92 23.24
N VAL A 27 -2.00 16.02 23.08
CA VAL A 27 -1.44 16.81 24.19
C VAL A 27 -2.54 17.47 25.05
N PRO A 28 -3.49 18.25 24.49
CA PRO A 28 -4.56 18.82 25.30
C PRO A 28 -5.53 17.76 25.85
N VAL A 29 -5.72 16.64 25.13
CA VAL A 29 -6.52 15.50 25.61
C VAL A 29 -5.88 14.88 26.85
N GLU A 30 -4.57 14.63 26.82
CA GLU A 30 -3.85 14.10 27.98
C GLU A 30 -3.90 15.12 29.11
N ILE A 31 -3.46 16.37 28.92
CA ILE A 31 -3.47 17.41 29.98
C ILE A 31 -4.84 17.53 30.69
N SER A 32 -5.95 17.38 29.96
CA SER A 32 -7.31 17.48 30.52
C SER A 32 -7.82 16.23 31.24
N GLN A 33 -7.37 15.03 30.86
CA GLN A 33 -7.94 13.75 31.35
C GLN A 33 -6.96 12.87 32.11
N SER A 34 -5.66 13.13 31.99
CA SER A 34 -4.58 12.43 32.65
C SER A 34 -3.49 13.44 32.98
N SER A 35 -3.06 13.54 34.25
CA SER A 35 -1.88 14.34 34.60
C SER A 35 -0.59 13.63 34.15
N ASN A 36 -0.52 13.21 32.89
CA ASN A 36 0.59 12.49 32.28
C ASN A 36 1.78 13.46 32.11
N PRO A 37 2.87 13.30 32.89
CA PRO A 37 3.97 14.25 32.87
C PRO A 37 4.80 14.19 31.58
N ASN A 38 4.74 13.07 30.85
CA ASN A 38 5.59 12.84 29.69
C ASN A 38 5.02 13.49 28.41
N LEU A 39 3.68 13.61 28.29
CA LEU A 39 3.01 14.04 27.07
C LEU A 39 2.42 15.46 27.21
N THR A 40 3.28 16.43 27.44
CA THR A 40 2.91 17.81 27.81
C THR A 40 3.21 18.86 26.73
N THR A 41 4.12 18.58 25.80
CA THR A 41 4.51 19.50 24.73
C THR A 41 4.06 19.00 23.36
N ILE A 42 3.79 19.94 22.43
CA ILE A 42 3.35 19.62 21.07
C ILE A 42 4.38 18.77 20.31
N GLU A 43 5.67 19.06 20.51
CA GLU A 43 6.77 18.28 19.93
C GLU A 43 6.73 16.80 20.36
N ASN A 44 6.45 16.51 21.64
CA ASN A 44 6.31 15.14 22.14
C ASN A 44 5.07 14.46 21.54
N GLY A 45 3.96 15.19 21.38
CA GLY A 45 2.76 14.69 20.72
C GLY A 45 2.98 14.33 19.25
N LEU A 46 3.72 15.16 18.51
CA LEU A 46 4.09 14.89 17.11
C LEU A 46 5.07 13.72 16.99
N TRP A 47 6.05 13.64 17.89
CA TRP A 47 6.99 12.52 17.92
C TRP A 47 6.27 11.19 18.24
N TRP A 48 5.35 11.21 19.20
CA TRP A 48 4.48 10.07 19.49
C TRP A 48 3.66 9.66 18.26
N SER A 49 3.01 10.61 17.59
CA SER A 49 2.14 10.25 16.46
C SER A 49 2.92 9.68 15.27
N VAL A 50 4.12 10.21 14.99
CA VAL A 50 5.01 9.69 13.95
C VAL A 50 5.54 8.30 14.30
N SER A 51 6.04 8.10 15.52
CA SER A 51 6.56 6.79 15.94
C SER A 51 5.46 5.71 16.02
N THR A 52 4.23 6.11 16.37
CA THR A 52 3.07 5.21 16.43
C THR A 52 2.58 4.82 15.04
N ILE A 53 2.36 5.77 14.13
CA ILE A 53 1.85 5.47 12.79
C ILE A 53 2.84 4.65 11.95
N THR A 54 4.13 4.80 12.21
CA THR A 54 5.21 4.01 11.58
C THR A 54 5.42 2.65 12.23
N SER A 55 4.66 2.30 13.27
CA SER A 55 4.77 1.07 14.06
C SER A 55 6.12 0.88 14.77
N VAL A 56 6.90 1.95 14.95
CA VAL A 56 8.14 1.91 15.73
C VAL A 56 7.82 1.83 17.22
N GLY A 57 6.93 2.70 17.71
CA GLY A 57 6.37 2.63 19.07
C GLY A 57 7.41 2.59 20.19
N TYR A 58 8.30 3.59 20.29
CA TYR A 58 9.35 3.64 21.32
C TYR A 58 8.81 3.54 22.76
N GLY A 59 7.59 4.02 23.00
CA GLY A 59 6.93 3.95 24.31
C GLY A 59 7.43 4.99 25.33
N ASP A 60 8.31 5.89 24.91
CA ASP A 60 8.78 7.07 25.65
C ASP A 60 7.64 8.06 25.93
N PHE A 61 6.77 8.24 24.93
CA PHE A 61 5.54 9.02 25.04
C PHE A 61 4.38 8.13 24.62
N ALA A 62 3.36 8.03 25.47
CA ALA A 62 2.14 7.29 25.16
C ALA A 62 0.95 7.90 25.92
N PRO A 63 -0.23 7.93 25.29
CA PRO A 63 -1.43 8.37 25.97
C PRO A 63 -1.87 7.38 27.05
N THR A 64 -2.24 7.92 28.19
CA THR A 64 -2.70 7.15 29.35
C THR A 64 -4.20 7.30 29.57
N SER A 65 -4.80 8.41 29.09
CA SER A 65 -6.23 8.67 29.16
C SER A 65 -7.02 7.71 28.27
N SER A 66 -8.28 7.42 28.66
CA SER A 66 -9.16 6.54 27.88
C SER A 66 -9.40 7.09 26.47
N LEU A 67 -9.57 8.41 26.33
CA LEU A 67 -9.78 9.06 25.04
C LEU A 67 -8.50 9.09 24.21
N GLY A 68 -7.34 9.35 24.83
CA GLY A 68 -6.05 9.31 24.15
C GLY A 68 -5.72 7.91 23.60
N LYS A 69 -6.03 6.85 24.36
CA LYS A 69 -5.91 5.46 23.89
C LYS A 69 -6.83 5.15 22.71
N LEU A 70 -8.05 5.68 22.71
CA LEU A 70 -8.96 5.53 21.57
C LEU A 70 -8.40 6.20 20.31
N ILE A 71 -7.87 7.42 20.42
CA ILE A 71 -7.19 8.12 19.32
C ILE A 71 -5.99 7.30 18.82
N GLY A 72 -5.17 6.80 19.75
CA GLY A 72 -4.03 5.94 19.44
C GLY A 72 -4.42 4.70 18.66
N ALA A 73 -5.48 3.99 19.09
CA ALA A 73 -5.97 2.79 18.40
C ALA A 73 -6.38 3.08 16.94
N PHE A 74 -7.05 4.19 16.68
CA PHE A 74 -7.38 4.59 15.30
C PHE A 74 -6.13 4.93 14.48
N LEU A 75 -5.14 5.61 15.09
CA LEU A 75 -3.88 5.96 14.44
C LEU A 75 -3.08 4.71 14.06
N GLU A 76 -3.00 3.72 14.94
CA GLU A 76 -2.32 2.44 14.71
C GLU A 76 -2.96 1.66 13.56
N VAL A 77 -4.29 1.50 13.57
CA VAL A 77 -5.03 0.81 12.49
C VAL A 77 -4.83 1.52 11.15
N ALA A 78 -4.86 2.85 11.13
CA ALA A 78 -4.62 3.63 9.93
C ALA A 78 -3.18 3.42 9.39
N GLY A 79 -2.18 3.40 10.27
CA GLY A 79 -0.78 3.13 9.93
C GLY A 79 -0.61 1.78 9.25
N VAL A 80 -1.04 0.69 9.92
CA VAL A 80 -0.93 -0.68 9.39
C VAL A 80 -1.66 -0.84 8.05
N THR A 81 -2.87 -0.27 7.94
CA THR A 81 -3.64 -0.31 6.69
C THR A 81 -2.90 0.35 5.54
N MET A 82 -2.25 1.49 5.78
CA MET A 82 -1.48 2.19 4.74
C MET A 82 -0.31 1.36 4.24
N PHE A 83 0.48 0.76 5.15
CA PHE A 83 1.59 -0.11 4.75
C PHE A 83 1.10 -1.32 3.94
N GLY A 84 -0.02 -1.93 4.35
CA GLY A 84 -0.67 -3.02 3.61
C GLY A 84 -1.05 -2.61 2.19
N ILE A 85 -1.60 -1.41 2.00
CA ILE A 85 -1.94 -0.88 0.67
C ILE A 85 -0.69 -0.69 -0.18
N VAL A 86 0.39 -0.11 0.37
CA VAL A 86 1.64 0.11 -0.37
C VAL A 86 2.23 -1.22 -0.86
N ILE A 87 2.30 -2.22 0.03
CA ILE A 87 2.77 -3.56 -0.32
C ILE A 87 1.88 -4.17 -1.41
N ALA A 88 0.56 -4.10 -1.26
CA ALA A 88 -0.37 -4.63 -2.25
C ALA A 88 -0.21 -3.96 -3.63
N LEU A 89 0.01 -2.65 -3.67
CA LEU A 89 0.22 -1.91 -4.92
C LEU A 89 1.50 -2.35 -5.64
N ILE A 90 2.60 -2.52 -4.90
CA ILE A 90 3.87 -3.02 -5.45
C ILE A 90 3.69 -4.44 -5.97
N THR A 91 3.08 -5.31 -5.18
CA THR A 91 2.81 -6.70 -5.53
C THR A 91 1.96 -6.80 -6.80
N VAL A 92 0.88 -6.03 -6.91
CA VAL A 92 0.04 -5.99 -8.12
C VAL A 92 0.82 -5.50 -9.34
N ASP A 93 1.70 -4.51 -9.20
CA ASP A 93 2.53 -4.04 -10.31
C ASP A 93 3.52 -5.12 -10.77
N MET A 94 4.15 -5.84 -9.82
CA MET A 94 5.04 -6.96 -10.12
C MET A 94 4.31 -8.09 -10.85
N PHE A 95 3.17 -8.53 -10.32
CA PHE A 95 2.37 -9.59 -10.94
C PHE A 95 1.86 -9.20 -12.33
N ARG A 96 1.50 -7.93 -12.55
CA ARG A 96 1.09 -7.45 -13.88
C ARG A 96 2.21 -7.57 -14.91
N LYS A 97 3.44 -7.18 -14.55
CA LYS A 97 4.60 -7.30 -15.45
C LYS A 97 4.90 -8.75 -15.78
N GLU A 98 4.87 -9.61 -14.76
CA GLU A 98 5.08 -11.04 -14.92
C GLU A 98 4.00 -11.67 -15.82
N GLN A 99 2.72 -11.38 -15.56
CA GLN A 99 1.61 -11.89 -16.35
C GLN A 99 1.70 -11.44 -17.82
N GLN A 100 2.02 -10.16 -18.08
CA GLN A 100 2.20 -9.64 -19.43
C GLN A 100 3.36 -10.33 -20.18
N TYR A 101 4.46 -10.62 -19.47
CA TYR A 101 5.59 -11.36 -20.02
C TYR A 101 5.19 -12.79 -20.41
N TYR A 102 4.47 -13.51 -19.55
CA TYR A 102 3.98 -14.87 -19.85
C TYR A 102 3.00 -14.92 -21.03
N TRP A 103 2.05 -13.98 -21.11
CA TRP A 103 1.09 -13.93 -22.22
C TRP A 103 1.77 -13.68 -23.55
N SER A 104 2.72 -12.74 -23.60
CA SER A 104 3.45 -12.41 -24.83
C SER A 104 4.21 -13.63 -25.37
N ARG A 105 4.92 -14.36 -24.51
CA ARG A 105 5.65 -15.57 -24.90
C ARG A 105 4.73 -16.72 -25.29
N THR A 106 3.55 -16.82 -24.67
CA THR A 106 2.57 -17.86 -25.00
C THR A 106 1.97 -17.59 -26.39
N THR A 107 1.58 -16.36 -26.69
CA THR A 107 1.10 -15.96 -28.02
C THR A 107 2.16 -16.18 -29.10
N GLU A 108 3.42 -15.85 -28.83
CA GLU A 108 4.52 -16.16 -29.77
C GLU A 108 4.66 -17.67 -30.05
N ARG A 109 4.44 -18.52 -29.04
CA ARG A 109 4.46 -19.98 -29.23
C ARG A 109 3.26 -20.46 -30.04
N PHE A 110 2.06 -19.91 -29.82
CA PHE A 110 0.86 -20.23 -30.60
C PHE A 110 1.03 -19.84 -32.07
N ASN A 111 1.46 -18.60 -32.34
CA ASN A 111 1.69 -18.13 -33.71
C ASN A 111 2.71 -19.01 -34.44
N ARG A 112 3.77 -19.45 -33.75
CA ARG A 112 4.76 -20.39 -34.31
C ARG A 112 4.19 -21.79 -34.58
N LEU A 113 3.22 -22.24 -33.78
CA LEU A 113 2.54 -23.52 -34.01
C LEU A 113 1.61 -23.43 -35.22
N GLU A 114 0.85 -22.35 -35.34
CA GLU A 114 0.00 -22.08 -36.51
C GLU A 114 0.84 -22.05 -37.80
N GLU A 115 1.96 -21.31 -37.81
CA GLU A 115 2.87 -21.26 -38.97
C GLU A 115 3.40 -22.65 -39.36
N LYS A 116 3.69 -23.52 -38.38
CA LYS A 116 4.13 -24.89 -38.63
C LYS A 116 3.00 -25.78 -39.16
N LEU A 117 1.77 -25.61 -38.67
CA LEU A 117 0.61 -26.35 -39.15
C LEU A 117 0.31 -26.01 -40.61
N ASP A 118 0.30 -24.72 -40.95
CA ASP A 118 0.09 -24.23 -42.33
C ASP A 118 1.16 -24.79 -43.28
N ALA A 119 2.42 -24.83 -42.84
CA ALA A 119 3.52 -25.39 -43.62
C ALA A 119 3.36 -26.90 -43.87
N ILE A 120 2.81 -27.65 -42.91
CA ILE A 120 2.53 -29.09 -43.05
C ILE A 120 1.36 -29.32 -43.99
N GLU A 121 0.26 -28.58 -43.84
CA GLU A 121 -0.92 -28.68 -44.70
C GLU A 121 -0.55 -28.41 -46.16
N LYS A 122 0.28 -27.40 -46.41
CA LYS A 122 0.82 -27.11 -47.74
C LYS A 122 1.66 -28.25 -48.32
N LYS A 123 2.48 -28.94 -47.49
CA LYS A 123 3.25 -30.11 -47.94
C LYS A 123 2.37 -31.32 -48.25
N GLN A 124 1.33 -31.55 -47.46
CA GLN A 124 0.40 -32.68 -47.68
C GLN A 124 -0.46 -32.48 -48.94
N SER A 125 -0.99 -31.28 -49.18
CA SER A 125 -1.77 -30.98 -50.39
C SER A 125 -0.97 -31.16 -51.69
N PHE A 126 0.34 -30.93 -51.65
CA PHE A 126 1.24 -31.20 -52.78
C PHE A 126 1.50 -32.71 -53.00
N THR A 127 1.43 -33.51 -51.93
CA THR A 127 1.70 -34.96 -51.97
C THR A 127 0.48 -35.76 -52.42
N ILE A 128 -0.75 -35.32 -52.09
CA ILE A 128 -2.00 -36.02 -52.45
C ILE A 128 -2.43 -35.75 -53.91
N LYS A 129 -1.94 -34.67 -54.54
CA LYS A 129 -2.24 -34.31 -55.93
C LYS A 129 -1.37 -35.00 -57.00
N LYS A 130 -0.50 -35.94 -56.62
CA LYS A 130 0.42 -36.65 -57.51
C LYS A 130 0.08 -38.13 -57.54
#